data_AF-A0AAE7J9A1-F1
#
_entry.id   AF-A0AAE7J9A1-F1
#
_cell.length_a   1.000
_cell.length_b   1.000
_cell.length_c   1.000
_cell.angle_alpha   90.00
_cell.angle_beta   90.00
_cell.angle_gamma   90.00
#
_symmetry.space_group_name_H-M   'P 1'
#
loop_
_entity.id
_entity.type
_entity.pdbx_description
1 polymer ?
#
loop_
_entity_poly.entity_id
_entity_poly.type
_entity_poly.pdbx_seq_one_letter_code
_entity_poly.pdbx_strand_id
1 'polypeptide(L)' 'MVAAGPTCSLSRHWLSLVESLRGRRDQLLLRLADQVDRLPQGNESWLHTERELMAAERALQRLQAV' A
#
# COMPACT_ATOMS: atom_id res chain seq x y z
N MET A 1 15.82 32.95 -19.36
CA MET A 1 16.06 31.48 -19.43
C MET A 1 15.93 30.93 -18.03
N VAL A 2 14.82 30.25 -17.70
CA VAL A 2 14.60 29.67 -16.38
C VAL A 2 15.26 28.29 -16.39
N ALA A 3 16.36 28.14 -15.66
CA ALA A 3 16.96 26.84 -15.44
C ALA A 3 15.96 25.97 -14.68
N ALA A 4 15.48 24.90 -15.32
CA ALA A 4 14.72 23.86 -14.65
C ALA A 4 15.64 23.25 -13.56
N GLY A 5 15.36 23.59 -12.30
CA GLY A 5 16.08 23.02 -11.17
C GLY A 5 16.00 21.49 -11.17
N PRO A 6 16.96 20.78 -10.56
CA PRO A 6 17.07 19.32 -10.62
C PRO A 6 16.07 18.62 -9.68
N THR A 7 14.81 19.03 -9.70
CA THR A 7 13.76 18.57 -8.76
C THR A 7 13.05 17.30 -9.24
N CYS A 8 13.32 16.80 -10.44
CA CYS A 8 12.41 15.88 -11.13
C CYS A 8 12.56 14.38 -10.81
N SER A 9 13.60 13.96 -10.07
CA SER A 9 13.77 12.55 -9.70
C SER A 9 13.04 12.21 -8.40
N LEU A 10 13.17 13.04 -7.37
CA LEU A 10 12.62 12.79 -6.04
C LEU A 10 11.07 12.73 -6.05
N SER A 11 10.43 13.66 -6.77
CA SER A 11 8.97 13.65 -6.98
C SER A 11 8.49 12.42 -7.77
N ARG A 12 9.28 11.94 -8.74
CA ARG A 12 8.94 10.76 -9.54
C ARG A 12 9.04 9.47 -8.73
N HIS A 13 10.10 9.34 -7.93
CA HIS A 13 10.26 8.21 -7.01
C HIS A 13 9.15 8.19 -5.96
N TRP A 14 8.75 9.36 -5.44
CA TRP A 14 7.63 9.48 -4.51
C TRP A 14 6.31 8.98 -5.10
N LEU A 15 5.96 9.45 -6.30
CA LEU A 15 4.74 9.02 -6.99
C LEU A 15 4.75 7.51 -7.26
N SER A 16 5.88 6.98 -7.75
CA SER A 16 6.05 5.54 -8.00
C SER A 16 5.88 4.70 -6.72
N LEU A 17 6.39 5.18 -5.58
CA LEU A 17 6.25 4.52 -4.30
C LEU A 17 4.80 4.55 -3.79
N VAL A 18 4.11 5.68 -3.93
CA VAL A 18 2.68 5.80 -3.58
C VAL A 18 1.82 4.87 -4.44
N GLU A 19 2.06 4.81 -5.75
CA GLU A 19 1.34 3.91 -6.65
C GLU A 19 1.59 2.44 -6.31
N SER A 20 2.84 2.06 -6.04
CA SER A 20 3.19 0.70 -5.62
C SER A 20 2.51 0.29 -4.32
N LEU A 21 2.49 1.18 -3.32
CA LEU A 21 1.79 0.94 -2.05
C LEU A 21 0.28 0.82 -2.21
N ARG A 22 -0.33 1.63 -3.10
CA ARG A 22 -1.76 1.52 -3.43
C ARG A 22 -2.05 0.16 -4.08
N GLY A 23 -1.26 -0.25 -5.06
CA GLY A 23 -1.39 -1.55 -5.71
C GLY A 23 -1.26 -2.71 -4.71
N ARG A 24 -0.31 -2.62 -3.77
CA ARG A 24 -0.14 -3.63 -2.73
C ARG A 24 -1.32 -3.69 -1.77
N ARG A 25 -1.86 -2.54 -1.35
CA ARG A 25 -3.07 -2.48 -0.52
C ARG A 25 -4.25 -3.17 -1.21
N ASP A 26 -4.49 -2.87 -2.49
CA ASP A 26 -5.62 -3.43 -3.24
C ASP A 26 -5.49 -4.95 -3.38
N GLN A 27 -4.28 -5.45 -3.62
CA GLN A 27 -3.99 -6.89 -3.63
C GLN A 27 -4.27 -7.56 -2.27
N LEU A 28 -3.90 -6.89 -1.17
CA LEU A 28 -4.13 -7.40 0.19
C LEU A 28 -5.62 -7.43 0.53
N LEU A 29 -6.40 -6.44 0.10
CA LEU A 29 -7.86 -6.43 0.27
C LEU A 29 -8.52 -7.60 -0.46
N LEU A 30 -8.15 -7.84 -1.72
CA LEU A 30 -8.66 -8.98 -2.49
C LEU A 30 -8.30 -10.32 -1.83
N ARG A 31 -7.06 -10.45 -1.35
CA ARG A 31 -6.60 -11.66 -0.65
C ARG A 31 -7.34 -11.86 0.67
N LEU A 32 -7.57 -10.79 1.42
CA LEU A 32 -8.30 -10.84 2.68
C LEU A 32 -9.76 -11.25 2.45
N ALA A 33 -10.41 -10.70 1.42
CA ALA A 33 -11.77 -11.07 1.03
C ALA A 33 -11.86 -12.56 0.67
N ASP A 34 -10.95 -13.07 -0.17
CA ASP A 34 -10.90 -14.49 -0.54
C ASP A 34 -10.63 -15.40 0.68
N GLN A 35 -9.79 -14.95 1.61
CA GLN A 35 -9.54 -15.67 2.86
C GLN A 35 -10.80 -15.70 3.74
N VAL A 36 -11.48 -14.58 3.94
CA VAL A 36 -12.72 -14.52 4.74
C VAL A 36 -13.80 -15.44 4.16
N ASP A 37 -13.94 -15.47 2.83
CA ASP A 37 -14.96 -16.30 2.16
C ASP A 37 -14.63 -17.81 2.19
N ARG A 38 -13.34 -18.18 2.27
CA ARG A 38 -12.89 -19.59 2.16
C ARG A 38 -12.47 -20.22 3.48
N LEU A 39 -12.29 -19.45 4.54
CA LEU A 39 -11.67 -20.00 5.75
C LEU A 39 -12.65 -20.85 6.56
N PRO A 40 -12.30 -22.11 6.89
CA PRO A 40 -12.98 -22.82 7.97
C PRO A 40 -12.77 -22.04 9.28
N GLN A 41 -13.82 -22.00 10.11
CA GLN A 41 -13.80 -21.30 11.39
C GLN A 41 -12.55 -21.67 12.20
N GLY A 42 -11.80 -20.65 12.65
CA GLY A 42 -10.63 -20.82 13.52
C GLY A 42 -9.27 -20.83 12.83
N ASN A 43 -9.19 -20.64 11.50
CA ASN A 43 -7.90 -20.48 10.83
C ASN A 43 -7.49 -19.00 10.76
N GLU A 44 -6.51 -18.62 11.58
CA GLU A 44 -5.99 -17.26 11.74
C GLU A 44 -5.06 -16.79 10.59
N SER A 45 -4.95 -17.54 9.49
CA SER A 45 -4.08 -17.17 8.36
C SER A 45 -4.39 -15.81 7.72
N TRP A 46 -5.59 -15.26 7.97
CA TRP A 46 -5.99 -13.92 7.54
C TRP A 46 -5.36 -12.79 8.38
N LEU A 47 -4.98 -13.05 9.65
CA LEU A 47 -4.38 -12.05 10.54
C LEU A 47 -3.07 -11.50 9.99
N HIS A 48 -2.29 -12.33 9.29
CA HIS A 48 -1.06 -11.89 8.66
C HIS A 48 -1.35 -10.89 7.52
N THR A 49 -2.34 -11.21 6.66
CA THR A 49 -2.80 -10.34 5.58
C THR A 49 -3.33 -9.02 6.11
N GLU A 50 -4.11 -9.04 7.19
CA GLU A 50 -4.63 -7.84 7.85
C GLU A 50 -3.50 -6.96 8.43
N ARG A 51 -2.49 -7.55 9.07
CA ARG A 51 -1.33 -6.80 9.58
C ARG A 51 -0.57 -6.11 8.46
N GLU A 52 -0.34 -6.81 7.34
CA GLU A 52 0.30 -6.20 6.17
C GLU A 52 -0.56 -5.06 5.59
N LEU A 53 -1.88 -5.25 5.53
CA LEU A 53 -2.81 -4.24 5.03
C LEU A 53 -2.74 -2.96 5.89
N MET A 54 -2.84 -3.10 7.22
CA MET A 54 -2.71 -1.97 8.14
C MET A 54 -1.36 -1.26 8.01
N ALA A 55 -0.27 -1.99 7.79
CA ALA A 55 1.04 -1.39 7.58
C ALA A 55 1.08 -0.57 6.27
N ALA A 56 0.53 -1.10 5.18
CA ALA A 56 0.44 -0.41 3.89
C ALA A 56 -0.44 0.85 3.97
N GLU A 57 -1.58 0.78 4.65
CA GLU A 57 -2.48 1.92 4.85
C GLU A 57 -1.84 3.01 5.70
N ARG A 58 -1.17 2.64 6.80
CA ARG A 58 -0.43 3.60 7.63
C ARG A 58 0.72 4.25 6.87
N ALA A 59 1.42 3.50 6.02
CA ALA A 59 2.44 4.07 5.14
C ALA A 59 1.82 5.09 4.18
N LEU A 60 0.72 4.76 3.51
CA LEU A 60 0.00 5.67 2.62
C LEU A 60 -0.50 6.92 3.34
N GLN A 61 -1.04 6.80 4.56
CA GLN A 61 -1.46 7.95 5.36
C GLN A 61 -0.30 8.89 5.67
N ARG A 62 0.87 8.36 6.03
CA ARG A 62 2.07 9.18 6.28
C ARG A 62 2.57 9.88 5.03
N LEU A 63 2.43 9.25 3.86
CA LEU A 63 2.84 9.82 2.57
C LEU A 63 1.84 10.85 2.02
N GLN A 64 0.59 10.84 2.47
CA GLN A 64 -0.44 11.81 2.08
C GLN A 64 -0.59 12.97 3.07
N ALA A 65 0.00 12.86 4.27
CA ALA A 65 0.01 13.91 5.29
C ALA A 65 1.12 14.98 5.07
N VAL A 66 1.80 14.94 3.92
CA VAL A 66 2.82 15.90 3.45
C VAL A 66 2.30 16.58 2.19
#